data_AF-A0A6G5R4N5-F1
#
_entry.id   AF-A0A6G5R4N5-F1
#
_cell.length_a   1.000
_cell.length_b   1.000
_cell.length_c   1.000
_cell.angle_alpha   90.00
_cell.angle_beta   90.00
_cell.angle_gamma   90.00
#
_symmetry.space_group_name_H-M   'P 1'
#
loop_
_entity.id
_entity.type
_entity.pdbx_description
1 polymer ?
#
loop_
_entity_poly.entity_id
_entity_poly.type
_entity_poly.pdbx_seq_one_letter_code
_entity_poly.pdbx_strand_id
1 'polypeptide(L)'
;MTTREMIEVMEAFERGEEIQYARKGSEDWFVLHTGMWHWDDYDYRIKPKRKKRHPEGVSFVYRREAGISNPKILVITSVETPVIKANKKPYEQDEAIYILTGIKTTDKNAVVIMDEDNLEKELIRVDDCLWYWEYQTIDGDWRKLDYRYATEQAQAVMTLSQQKTLAPLYALGFRLPKEQ
;
A
#
# COMPACT_ATOMS: atom_id res chain seq x y z
N MET A 1 -31.42 8.79 -11.52
CA MET A 1 -31.36 8.86 -10.05
C MET A 1 -32.77 8.89 -9.45
N THR A 2 -32.95 8.34 -8.26
CA THR A 2 -34.18 8.43 -7.45
C THR A 2 -34.17 9.68 -6.56
N THR A 3 -35.33 10.11 -6.04
CA THR A 3 -35.40 11.24 -5.09
C THR A 3 -34.54 11.04 -3.86
N ARG A 4 -34.42 9.79 -3.37
CA ARG A 4 -33.58 9.47 -2.22
C ARG A 4 -32.09 9.70 -2.50
N GLU A 5 -31.62 9.27 -3.67
CA GLU A 5 -30.23 9.48 -4.11
C GLU A 5 -29.94 10.98 -4.33
N MET A 6 -30.90 11.74 -4.85
CA MET A 6 -30.77 13.19 -5.00
C MET A 6 -30.59 13.88 -3.65
N ILE A 7 -31.41 13.54 -2.66
CA ILE A 7 -31.31 14.08 -1.29
C ILE A 7 -29.94 13.75 -0.69
N GLU A 8 -29.50 12.50 -0.81
CA GLU A 8 -28.20 12.07 -0.26
C GLU A 8 -27.02 12.86 -0.85
N VAL A 9 -27.04 13.12 -2.16
CA VAL A 9 -26.03 13.96 -2.83
C VAL A 9 -26.07 15.41 -2.35
N MET A 10 -27.25 16.01 -2.20
CA MET A 10 -27.38 17.38 -1.69
C MET A 10 -26.92 17.50 -0.25
N GLU A 11 -27.29 16.57 0.62
CA GLU A 11 -26.83 16.55 2.02
C GLU A 11 -25.31 16.36 2.11
N ALA A 12 -24.72 15.52 1.25
CA ALA A 12 -23.27 15.35 1.17
C ALA A 12 -22.56 16.65 0.74
N PHE A 13 -23.13 17.37 -0.22
CA PHE A 13 -22.63 18.69 -0.60
C PHE A 13 -22.64 19.69 0.57
N GLU A 14 -23.72 19.73 1.35
CA GLU A 14 -23.83 20.56 2.57
C GLU A 14 -22.83 20.13 3.67
N ARG A 15 -22.51 18.84 3.77
CA ARG A 15 -21.45 18.33 4.66
C ARG A 15 -20.03 18.70 4.19
N GLY A 16 -19.89 19.30 3.01
CA GLY A 16 -18.60 19.62 2.40
C GLY A 16 -17.91 18.42 1.74
N GLU A 17 -18.64 17.35 1.46
CA GLU A 17 -18.12 16.22 0.67
C GLU A 17 -18.03 16.61 -0.81
N GLU A 18 -17.03 16.07 -1.52
CA GLU A 18 -16.90 16.31 -2.95
C GLU A 18 -17.96 15.55 -3.75
N ILE A 19 -18.70 16.27 -4.56
CA ILE A 19 -19.69 15.72 -5.48
C ILE A 19 -19.11 15.70 -6.89
N GLN A 20 -19.39 14.63 -7.62
CA GLN A 20 -19.10 14.53 -9.04
C GLN A 20 -20.39 14.54 -9.86
N TYR A 21 -20.32 15.08 -11.07
CA TYR A 21 -21.39 15.03 -12.05
C TYR A 21 -20.87 14.51 -13.39
N ALA A 22 -21.73 13.81 -14.11
CA ALA A 22 -21.48 13.33 -15.47
C ALA A 22 -22.75 13.53 -16.29
N ARG A 23 -22.60 13.85 -17.58
CA ARG A 23 -23.77 13.88 -18.47
C ARG A 23 -24.38 12.48 -18.51
N LYS A 24 -25.71 12.37 -18.52
CA LYS A 24 -26.36 11.05 -18.58
C LYS A 24 -25.84 10.23 -19.77
N GLY A 25 -25.35 9.02 -19.48
CA GLY A 25 -24.72 8.12 -20.46
C GLY A 25 -23.23 8.38 -20.73
N SER A 26 -22.61 9.35 -20.05
CA SER A 26 -21.16 9.60 -20.09
C SER A 26 -20.44 8.76 -19.03
N GLU A 27 -19.24 8.30 -19.36
CA GLU A 27 -18.31 7.69 -18.40
C GLU A 27 -17.38 8.72 -17.75
N ASP A 28 -17.31 9.94 -18.30
CA ASP A 28 -16.48 11.03 -17.79
C ASP A 28 -17.17 11.78 -16.65
N TRP A 29 -16.54 11.79 -15.47
CA TRP A 29 -17.02 12.44 -14.26
C TRP A 29 -16.19 13.68 -13.91
N PHE A 30 -16.86 14.78 -13.59
CA PHE A 30 -16.26 16.06 -13.24
C PHE A 30 -16.63 16.47 -11.81
N VAL A 31 -15.78 17.23 -11.13
CA VAL A 31 -16.08 17.74 -9.78
C VAL A 31 -17.06 18.91 -9.87
N LEU A 32 -18.11 18.86 -9.05
CA LEU A 32 -19.11 19.92 -8.94
C LEU A 32 -18.62 20.97 -7.94
N HIS A 33 -18.43 22.20 -8.39
CA HIS A 33 -18.00 23.32 -7.54
C HIS A 33 -19.16 24.23 -7.10
N THR A 34 -20.34 24.10 -7.70
CA THR A 34 -21.49 24.99 -7.47
C THR A 34 -22.74 24.16 -7.17
N GLY A 35 -23.62 24.67 -6.29
CA GLY A 35 -24.90 24.02 -5.95
C GLY A 35 -25.99 24.15 -7.03
N MET A 36 -25.60 24.25 -8.31
CA MET A 36 -26.54 24.33 -9.43
C MET A 36 -26.84 22.93 -9.94
N TRP A 37 -28.05 22.45 -9.64
CA TRP A 37 -28.46 21.09 -9.94
C TRP A 37 -29.30 21.02 -11.23
N HIS A 38 -28.87 20.17 -12.15
CA HIS A 38 -29.52 19.90 -13.43
C HIS A 38 -29.77 18.40 -13.56
N TRP A 39 -30.66 17.88 -12.71
CA TRP A 39 -30.99 16.45 -12.59
C TRP A 39 -31.55 15.81 -13.87
N ASP A 40 -32.05 16.62 -14.80
CA ASP A 40 -32.58 16.15 -16.08
C ASP A 40 -31.45 15.77 -17.06
N ASP A 41 -30.33 16.49 -17.03
CA ASP A 41 -29.23 16.33 -17.98
C ASP A 41 -28.04 15.55 -17.41
N TYR A 42 -27.86 15.57 -16.08
CA TYR A 42 -26.69 15.02 -15.40
C TYR A 42 -27.05 13.99 -14.35
N ASP A 43 -26.20 12.96 -14.24
CA ASP A 43 -26.14 12.10 -13.08
C ASP A 43 -25.10 12.66 -12.10
N TYR A 44 -25.37 12.50 -10.81
CA TYR A 44 -24.50 12.96 -9.74
C TYR A 44 -24.17 11.81 -8.82
N ARG A 45 -23.00 11.89 -8.19
CA ARG A 45 -22.60 10.96 -7.13
C ARG A 45 -21.70 11.66 -6.14
N ILE A 46 -21.70 11.17 -4.91
CA ILE A 46 -20.62 11.47 -3.97
C ILE A 46 -19.36 10.84 -4.55
N LYS A 47 -18.26 11.62 -4.62
CA LYS A 47 -16.98 11.16 -5.16
C LYS A 47 -16.60 9.85 -4.48
N PRO A 48 -16.48 8.73 -5.22
CA PRO A 48 -16.15 7.45 -4.60
C PRO A 48 -14.81 7.55 -3.89
N LYS A 49 -14.78 7.23 -2.60
CA LYS A 49 -13.51 7.16 -1.85
C LYS A 49 -12.62 6.13 -2.54
N ARG A 50 -11.46 6.56 -3.03
CA ARG A 50 -10.46 5.63 -3.57
C ARG A 50 -10.16 4.58 -2.50
N LYS A 51 -10.24 3.29 -2.87
CA LYS A 51 -9.75 2.22 -2.00
C LYS A 51 -8.24 2.42 -1.87
N LYS A 52 -7.76 2.64 -0.63
CA LYS A 52 -6.33 2.69 -0.33
C LYS A 52 -5.70 1.38 -0.81
N ARG A 53 -4.69 1.44 -1.69
CA ARG A 53 -4.05 0.24 -2.25
C ARG A 53 -3.21 -0.51 -1.23
N HIS A 54 -2.65 0.21 -0.26
CA HIS A 54 -1.78 -0.36 0.76
C HIS A 54 -2.32 -0.09 2.16
N PRO A 55 -2.72 -1.12 2.92
CA PRO A 55 -3.08 -0.96 4.33
C PRO A 55 -1.84 -0.79 5.22
N GLU A 56 -2.07 -0.41 6.48
CA GLU A 56 -1.05 -0.40 7.53
C GLU A 56 -0.45 -1.81 7.74
N GLY A 57 0.81 -1.86 8.14
CA GLY A 57 1.57 -3.10 8.35
C GLY A 57 2.23 -3.68 7.08
N VAL A 58 1.88 -3.17 5.89
CA VAL A 58 2.56 -3.60 4.65
C VAL A 58 4.01 -3.12 4.64
N SER A 59 4.91 -4.04 4.29
CA SER A 59 6.35 -3.81 4.27
C SER A 59 6.88 -3.59 2.85
N PHE A 60 7.85 -2.71 2.74
CA PHE A 60 8.49 -2.26 1.51
C PHE A 60 10.01 -2.22 1.64
N VAL A 61 10.70 -2.27 0.51
CA VAL A 61 12.13 -1.97 0.37
C VAL A 61 12.35 -1.00 -0.77
N TYR A 62 13.41 -0.21 -0.69
CA TYR A 62 13.77 0.68 -1.79
C TYR A 62 14.20 -0.10 -3.02
N ARG A 63 13.68 0.26 -4.20
CA ARG A 63 14.08 -0.36 -5.47
C ARG A 63 15.58 -0.25 -5.73
N ARG A 64 16.19 0.90 -5.38
CA ARG A 64 17.65 1.12 -5.50
C ARG A 64 18.49 0.19 -4.61
N GLU A 65 17.87 -0.44 -3.60
CA GLU A 65 18.54 -1.39 -2.70
C GLU A 65 18.33 -2.85 -3.13
N ALA A 66 17.71 -3.09 -4.29
CA ALA A 66 17.55 -4.43 -4.84
C ALA A 66 18.91 -5.10 -5.04
N GLY A 67 19.09 -6.29 -4.44
CA GLY A 67 20.33 -7.06 -4.53
C GLY A 67 21.41 -6.70 -3.50
N ILE A 68 21.17 -5.68 -2.66
CA ILE A 68 22.05 -5.35 -1.53
C ILE A 68 21.71 -6.27 -0.35
N SER A 69 22.73 -6.71 0.40
CA SER A 69 22.54 -7.42 1.66
C SER A 69 21.98 -6.51 2.74
N ASN A 70 20.96 -6.97 3.47
CA ASN A 70 20.35 -6.22 4.57
C ASN A 70 19.75 -4.87 4.12
N PRO A 71 18.83 -4.85 3.14
CA PRO A 71 18.19 -3.63 2.69
C PRO A 71 17.31 -3.05 3.79
N LYS A 72 17.04 -1.75 3.72
CA LYS A 72 16.15 -1.06 4.64
C LYS A 72 14.71 -1.49 4.38
N ILE A 73 14.12 -2.16 5.36
CA ILE A 73 12.70 -2.53 5.35
C ILE A 73 11.90 -1.44 6.03
N LEU A 74 11.02 -0.82 5.26
CA LEU A 74 10.06 0.19 5.67
C LEU A 74 8.70 -0.45 5.85
N VAL A 75 7.93 -0.03 6.85
CA VAL A 75 6.56 -0.51 7.08
C VAL A 75 5.62 0.67 7.19
N ILE A 76 4.48 0.58 6.51
CA ILE A 76 3.42 1.57 6.65
C ILE A 76 2.88 1.51 8.08
N THR A 77 3.04 2.60 8.83
CA THR A 77 2.50 2.73 10.19
C THR A 77 1.21 3.54 10.23
N SER A 78 0.99 4.40 9.24
CA SER A 78 -0.22 5.20 9.12
C SER A 78 -0.51 5.50 7.66
N VAL A 79 -1.79 5.52 7.29
CA VAL A 79 -2.24 5.98 5.97
C VAL A 79 -3.23 7.13 6.17
N GLU A 80 -2.77 8.33 5.88
CA GLU A 80 -3.53 9.54 6.07
C GLU A 80 -4.09 10.04 4.74
N THR A 81 -5.30 10.56 4.77
CA THR A 81 -5.77 11.45 3.71
C THR A 81 -5.39 12.87 4.15
N PRO A 82 -4.56 13.60 3.39
CA PRO A 82 -4.13 14.92 3.79
C PRO A 82 -5.34 15.81 4.01
N VAL A 83 -5.46 16.37 5.21
CA VAL A 83 -6.43 17.43 5.50
C VAL A 83 -5.86 18.71 4.89
N ILE A 84 -6.25 19.05 3.66
CA ILE A 84 -5.65 20.21 3.00
C ILE A 84 -6.41 21.49 3.36
N LYS A 85 -5.67 22.47 3.89
CA LYS A 85 -6.09 23.89 4.03
C LYS A 85 -6.32 24.49 2.64
N ALA A 86 -7.56 24.91 2.36
CA ALA A 86 -8.14 25.84 1.36
C ALA A 86 -7.47 26.18 -0.01
N ASN A 87 -6.19 25.90 -0.28
CA ASN A 87 -5.41 26.48 -1.39
C ASN A 87 -4.78 25.47 -2.37
N LYS A 88 -5.00 24.15 -2.26
CA LYS A 88 -4.57 23.20 -3.32
C LYS A 88 -5.64 23.02 -4.38
N LYS A 89 -5.21 22.76 -5.63
CA LYS A 89 -6.10 22.47 -6.76
C LYS A 89 -6.94 21.20 -6.51
N PRO A 90 -8.18 21.11 -7.02
CA PRO A 90 -9.13 20.03 -6.71
C PRO A 90 -8.63 18.60 -6.97
N TYR A 91 -7.74 18.40 -7.94
CA TYR A 91 -7.26 17.07 -8.33
C TYR A 91 -6.17 16.49 -7.40
N GLU A 92 -5.53 17.31 -6.56
CA GLU A 92 -4.49 16.88 -5.61
C GLU A 92 -5.07 16.48 -4.24
N GLN A 93 -6.41 16.44 -4.09
CA GLN A 93 -7.10 16.38 -2.80
C GLN A 93 -7.45 14.95 -2.33
N ASP A 94 -7.30 13.95 -3.20
CA ASP A 94 -7.60 12.53 -2.93
C ASP A 94 -6.34 11.65 -2.74
N GLU A 95 -5.16 12.26 -2.72
CA GLU A 95 -3.90 11.53 -2.65
C GLU A 95 -3.68 10.98 -1.24
N ALA A 96 -3.66 9.66 -1.08
CA ALA A 96 -3.27 9.04 0.17
C ALA A 96 -1.79 9.34 0.46
N ILE A 97 -1.51 9.79 1.68
CA ILE A 97 -0.15 9.93 2.20
C ILE A 97 0.15 8.73 3.09
N TYR A 98 1.26 8.08 2.79
CA TYR A 98 1.79 6.94 3.52
C TYR A 98 2.91 7.40 4.44
N ILE A 99 2.78 7.08 5.74
CA ILE A 99 3.84 7.26 6.72
C ILE A 99 4.49 5.90 6.94
N LEU A 100 5.76 5.80 6.58
CA LEU A 100 6.55 4.58 6.71
C LEU A 100 7.64 4.74 7.76
N THR A 101 7.86 3.70 8.55
CA THR A 101 8.95 3.63 9.54
C THR A 101 9.88 2.45 9.28
N GLY A 102 11.18 2.63 9.55
CA GLY A 102 12.17 1.56 9.45
C GLY A 102 12.09 0.58 10.64
N ILE A 103 11.65 -0.66 10.41
CA ILE A 103 11.55 -1.68 11.48
C ILE A 103 12.84 -2.50 11.65
N LYS A 104 13.64 -2.67 10.58
CA LYS A 104 14.88 -3.47 10.58
C LYS A 104 16.10 -2.71 10.07
N THR A 105 16.10 -1.41 10.27
CA THR A 105 17.30 -0.59 10.07
C THR A 105 18.08 -0.56 11.39
N THR A 106 19.40 -0.33 11.32
CA THR A 106 20.16 0.14 12.49
C THR A 106 19.63 1.48 13.01
N ASP A 107 18.81 2.17 12.22
CA ASP A 107 18.28 3.51 12.47
C ASP A 107 16.76 3.48 12.61
N LYS A 108 16.26 3.08 13.80
CA LYS A 108 14.82 3.04 14.15
C LYS A 108 14.07 4.39 14.01
N ASN A 109 14.77 5.45 13.63
CA ASN A 109 14.25 6.82 13.50
C ASN A 109 13.92 7.23 12.05
N ALA A 110 14.13 6.35 11.06
CA ALA A 110 13.80 6.69 9.67
C ALA A 110 12.27 6.74 9.50
N VAL A 111 11.72 7.96 9.45
CA VAL A 111 10.33 8.24 9.06
C VAL A 111 10.34 8.78 7.64
N VAL A 112 9.56 8.15 6.77
CA VAL A 112 9.44 8.51 5.35
C VAL A 112 7.98 8.80 5.08
N ILE A 113 7.70 9.93 4.43
CA ILE A 113 6.34 10.36 4.08
C ILE A 113 6.29 10.45 2.56
N MET A 114 5.37 9.71 1.93
CA MET A 114 5.24 9.61 0.48
C MET A 114 3.77 9.60 0.07
N ASP A 115 3.44 10.20 -1.07
CA ASP A 115 2.20 9.92 -1.78
C ASP A 115 2.25 8.54 -2.48
N GLU A 116 1.12 8.11 -3.02
CA GLU A 116 0.98 6.81 -3.70
C GLU A 116 1.91 6.67 -4.92
N ASP A 117 2.05 7.71 -5.73
CA ASP A 117 2.86 7.66 -6.95
C ASP A 117 4.36 7.50 -6.63
N ASN A 118 4.85 8.25 -5.64
CA ASN A 118 6.23 8.14 -5.18
C ASN A 118 6.49 6.82 -4.45
N LEU A 119 5.50 6.29 -3.72
CA LEU A 119 5.59 4.97 -3.09
C LEU A 119 5.81 3.88 -4.16
N GLU A 120 4.98 3.83 -5.20
CA GLU A 120 5.08 2.81 -6.25
C GLU A 120 6.37 2.95 -7.09
N LYS A 121 6.82 4.19 -7.30
CA LYS A 121 8.03 4.48 -8.09
C LYS A 121 9.31 4.11 -7.35
N GLU A 122 9.43 4.45 -6.07
CA GLU A 122 10.69 4.31 -5.32
C GLU A 122 10.78 2.99 -4.55
N LEU A 123 9.64 2.41 -4.18
CA LEU A 123 9.58 1.22 -3.33
C LEU A 123 8.99 0.02 -4.06
N ILE A 124 9.33 -1.17 -3.56
CA ILE A 124 8.75 -2.45 -3.95
C ILE A 124 8.30 -3.17 -2.68
N ARG A 125 7.15 -3.84 -2.72
CA ARG A 125 6.66 -4.62 -1.57
C ARG A 125 7.63 -5.76 -1.28
N VAL A 126 7.78 -6.08 -0.01
CA VAL A 126 8.63 -7.20 0.43
C VAL A 126 8.17 -8.53 -0.17
N ASP A 127 6.85 -8.74 -0.30
CA ASP A 127 6.27 -9.96 -0.86
C ASP A 127 6.57 -10.14 -2.35
N ASP A 128 6.76 -9.02 -3.07
CA ASP A 128 7.05 -8.99 -4.50
C ASP A 128 8.56 -9.08 -4.78
N CYS A 129 9.40 -9.14 -3.72
CA CYS A 129 10.84 -9.28 -3.85
C CYS A 129 11.29 -10.74 -3.87
N LEU A 130 12.39 -11.00 -4.58
CA LEU A 130 13.08 -12.30 -4.55
C LEU A 130 14.10 -12.34 -3.43
N TRP A 131 13.85 -13.18 -2.42
CA TRP A 131 14.72 -13.36 -1.25
C TRP A 131 15.45 -14.69 -1.29
N TYR A 132 16.63 -14.75 -0.68
CA TYR A 132 17.12 -16.04 -0.21
C TYR A 132 16.27 -16.48 0.98
N TRP A 133 16.14 -17.80 1.17
CA TRP A 133 15.33 -18.35 2.23
C TRP A 133 16.16 -19.34 3.03
N GLU A 134 15.91 -19.38 4.33
CA GLU A 134 16.42 -20.41 5.22
C GLU A 134 15.29 -21.29 5.73
N TYR A 135 15.64 -22.53 6.01
CA TYR A 135 14.74 -23.52 6.55
C TYR A 135 15.46 -24.43 7.52
N GLN A 136 14.67 -25.05 8.40
CA GLN A 136 15.18 -26.06 9.32
C GLN A 136 14.91 -27.46 8.76
N THR A 137 15.95 -28.27 8.71
CA THR A 137 15.87 -29.68 8.33
C THR A 137 15.19 -30.50 9.44
N ILE A 138 14.82 -31.75 9.15
CA ILE A 138 14.24 -32.68 10.13
C ILE A 138 15.20 -32.92 11.31
N ASP A 139 16.51 -32.93 11.01
CA ASP A 139 17.57 -33.12 12.00
C ASP A 139 17.85 -31.87 12.84
N GLY A 140 17.15 -30.76 12.58
CA GLY A 140 17.29 -29.50 13.30
C GLY A 140 18.34 -28.55 12.74
N ASP A 141 19.10 -28.95 11.72
CA ASP A 141 20.09 -28.09 11.05
C ASP A 141 19.42 -27.00 10.22
N TRP A 142 20.00 -25.79 10.27
CA TRP A 142 19.59 -24.67 9.41
C TRP A 142 20.31 -24.74 8.07
N ARG A 143 19.54 -24.68 6.98
CA ARG A 143 20.04 -24.61 5.61
C ARG A 143 19.39 -23.46 4.87
N LYS A 144 20.00 -23.04 3.76
CA LYS A 144 19.45 -22.04 2.85
C LYS A 144 19.06 -22.68 1.52
N LEU A 145 18.08 -22.10 0.83
CA LEU A 145 17.80 -22.41 -0.57
C LEU A 145 18.89 -21.83 -1.47
N ASP A 146 19.19 -22.55 -2.57
CA ASP A 146 20.24 -22.16 -3.53
C ASP A 146 19.83 -20.95 -4.38
N TYR A 147 18.53 -20.76 -4.58
CA TYR A 147 17.97 -19.70 -5.40
C TYR A 147 17.13 -18.73 -4.58
N ARG A 148 16.95 -17.55 -5.15
CA ARG A 148 16.01 -16.57 -4.62
C ARG A 148 14.60 -16.88 -5.10
N TYR A 149 13.63 -16.77 -4.21
CA TYR A 149 12.23 -17.04 -4.49
C TYR A 149 11.35 -15.92 -3.95
N ALA A 150 10.21 -15.69 -4.61
CA ALA A 150 9.09 -14.99 -4.00
C ALA A 150 8.49 -15.87 -2.88
N THR A 151 7.74 -15.26 -1.96
CA THR A 151 7.17 -15.96 -0.79
C THR A 151 6.36 -17.21 -1.16
N GLU A 152 5.45 -17.09 -2.13
CA GLU A 152 4.60 -18.21 -2.56
C GLU A 152 5.42 -19.35 -3.19
N GLN A 153 6.43 -19.00 -4.00
CA GLN A 153 7.31 -19.99 -4.63
C GLN A 153 8.15 -20.73 -3.59
N ALA A 154 8.68 -20.01 -2.59
CA ALA A 154 9.43 -20.61 -1.51
C ALA A 154 8.56 -21.59 -0.70
N GLN A 155 7.32 -21.20 -0.39
CA GLN A 155 6.36 -22.08 0.30
C GLN A 155 6.01 -23.33 -0.52
N ALA A 156 5.84 -23.19 -1.84
CA ALA A 156 5.60 -24.33 -2.73
C ALA A 156 6.77 -25.33 -2.73
N VAL A 157 8.01 -24.83 -2.81
CA VAL A 157 9.22 -25.67 -2.72
C VAL A 157 9.29 -26.42 -1.38
N MET A 158 8.95 -25.75 -0.29
CA MET A 158 9.02 -26.32 1.07
C MET A 158 7.89 -27.29 1.40
N THR A 159 6.71 -27.12 0.79
CA THR A 159 5.58 -28.03 0.99
C THR A 159 5.93 -29.44 0.50
N LEU A 160 6.78 -29.55 -0.52
CA LEU A 160 7.28 -30.83 -1.02
C LEU A 160 8.31 -31.49 -0.10
N SER A 161 8.99 -30.72 0.77
CA SER A 161 10.06 -31.22 1.66
C SER A 161 9.60 -31.59 3.08
N GLN A 162 8.31 -31.45 3.41
CA GLN A 162 7.71 -31.70 4.73
C GLN A 162 8.32 -30.88 5.90
N GLN A 163 9.03 -29.81 5.60
CA GLN A 163 9.69 -28.97 6.59
C GLN A 163 8.76 -27.86 7.08
N LYS A 164 8.70 -27.66 8.40
CA LYS A 164 7.74 -26.73 9.04
C LYS A 164 8.23 -25.29 9.16
N THR A 165 9.53 -25.04 8.97
CA THR A 165 10.12 -23.72 9.23
C THR A 165 10.78 -23.19 7.97
N LEU A 166 10.25 -22.07 7.47
CA LEU A 166 10.74 -21.34 6.31
C LEU A 166 10.72 -19.85 6.64
N ALA A 167 11.85 -19.16 6.45
CA ALA A 167 11.97 -17.73 6.70
C ALA A 167 12.83 -17.03 5.63
N PRO A 168 12.47 -15.82 5.20
CA PRO A 168 13.29 -15.05 4.27
C PRO A 168 14.52 -14.48 4.96
N LEU A 169 15.66 -14.56 4.28
CA LEU A 169 16.94 -13.96 4.67
C LEU A 169 17.03 -12.53 4.14
N TYR A 170 16.70 -11.58 5.01
CA TYR A 170 16.80 -10.15 4.69
C TYR A 170 18.25 -9.65 4.75
N ALA A 171 19.08 -10.20 5.63
CA ALA A 171 20.52 -9.94 5.71
C ALA A 171 21.31 -11.13 5.14
N LEU A 172 22.38 -10.87 4.38
CA LEU A 172 23.31 -11.93 4.02
C LEU A 172 24.15 -12.27 5.26
N GLY A 173 23.82 -13.38 5.92
CA GLY A 173 24.49 -13.86 7.13
C GLY A 173 23.82 -15.15 7.65
N PHE A 174 24.50 -15.87 8.52
CA PHE A 174 23.95 -17.07 9.15
C PHE A 174 23.10 -16.68 10.36
N ARG A 175 21.98 -17.37 10.58
CA ARG A 175 21.19 -17.25 11.81
C ARG A 175 22.06 -17.62 13.01
N LEU A 176 22.23 -16.68 13.95
CA LEU A 176 22.93 -16.97 15.20
C LEU A 176 22.10 -17.96 16.03
N PRO A 177 22.73 -18.94 16.70
CA PRO A 177 22.03 -19.78 17.68
C PRO A 177 21.32 -18.88 18.69
N LYS A 178 20.09 -19.24 19.09
CA LYS A 178 19.48 -18.59 20.25
C LYS A 178 20.36 -18.92 21.45
N GLU A 179 20.79 -17.88 22.19
CA GLU A 179 21.52 -18.08 23.45
C GLU A 179 20.70 -19.05 24.35
N GLN A 180 21.40 -20.05 24.90
CA GLN A 180 20.85 -21.07 25.81
C GLN A 180 20.58 -20.49 27.20
#